data_AF-A0A7K4CN97-F1
#
_entry.id   AF-A0A7K4CN97-F1
#
_cell.length_a   1.000
_cell.length_b   1.000
_cell.length_c   1.000
_cell.angle_alpha   90.00
_cell.angle_beta   90.00
_cell.angle_gamma   90.00
#
_symmetry.space_group_name_H-M   'P 1'
#
loop_
_entity.id
_entity.type
_entity.pdbx_description
1 polymer ?
#
loop_
_entity_poly.entity_id
_entity_poly.type
_entity_poly.pdbx_seq_one_letter_code
_entity_poly.pdbx_strand_id
1 'polypeptide(L)' 'MKPAAKQGFCIYCRKLIPFNPKFPTCTTCGGACSMTVRFSSTEDAASYCHKCGESAYISTSNPLCDTCRKMAN' A
#
# COMPACT_ATOMS: atom_id res chain seq x y z
N MET A 1 2.20 10.66 26.17
CA MET A 1 2.74 10.88 24.81
C MET A 1 2.11 9.82 23.92
N LYS A 2 1.19 10.20 23.01
CA LYS A 2 0.55 9.22 22.12
C LYS A 2 1.64 8.61 21.20
N PRO A 3 1.77 7.28 21.09
CA PRO A 3 2.71 6.72 20.13
C PRO A 3 2.32 7.24 18.75
N ALA A 4 3.27 7.86 18.05
CA ALA A 4 3.06 8.36 16.70
C ALA A 4 2.46 7.22 15.88
N ALA A 5 1.23 7.40 15.38
CA ALA A 5 0.56 6.39 14.58
C ALA A 5 1.51 6.04 13.44
N LYS A 6 1.94 4.77 13.37
CA LYS A 6 2.84 4.30 12.31
C LYS A 6 2.21 4.71 10.98
N GLN A 7 2.89 5.58 10.23
CA GLN A 7 2.43 6.04 8.93
C GLN A 7 2.79 5.00 7.87
N GLY A 8 1.90 4.80 6.91
CA GLY A 8 2.08 3.87 5.79
C GLY A 8 1.60 4.49 4.48
N PHE A 9 1.70 3.72 3.41
CA PHE A 9 1.40 4.18 2.05
C PHE A 9 0.37 3.26 1.38
N CYS A 10 -0.55 3.84 0.61
CA CYS A 10 -1.49 3.07 -0.18
C CYS A 10 -0.72 2.31 -1.27
N ILE A 11 -0.95 1.00 -1.33
CA ILE A 11 -0.25 0.12 -2.27
C ILE A 11 -0.55 0.42 -3.75
N TYR A 12 -1.61 1.18 -4.05
CA TYR A 12 -2.01 1.51 -5.43
C TYR A 12 -1.67 2.95 -5.86
N CYS A 13 -1.77 3.92 -4.93
CA CYS A 13 -1.63 5.34 -5.27
C CYS A 13 -0.56 6.07 -4.46
N ARG A 14 0.21 5.35 -3.64
CA ARG A 14 1.27 5.89 -2.76
C ARG A 14 0.79 6.99 -1.80
N LYS A 15 -0.53 7.13 -1.59
CA LYS A 15 -1.09 8.10 -0.65
C LYS A 15 -0.74 7.72 0.78
N LEU A 16 -0.35 8.69 1.60
CA LEU A 16 -0.15 8.49 3.03
C LEU A 16 -1.45 8.05 3.71
N ILE A 17 -1.38 6.93 4.42
CA ILE A 17 -2.48 6.30 5.18
C ILE A 17 -1.94 5.76 6.51
N PRO A 18 -2.80 5.42 7.48
CA PRO A 18 -2.36 4.68 8.66
C PRO A 18 -1.74 3.34 8.24
N PHE A 19 -0.61 2.98 8.86
CA PHE A 19 0.00 1.68 8.64
C PHE A 19 -0.88 0.57 9.23
N ASN A 20 -1.56 -0.16 8.35
CA ASN A 20 -2.39 -1.30 8.68
C ASN A 20 -2.19 -2.41 7.63
N PRO A 21 -1.41 -3.47 7.94
CA PRO A 21 -1.18 -4.56 7.00
C PRO A 21 -2.46 -5.32 6.61
N LYS A 22 -3.54 -5.24 7.41
CA LYS A 22 -4.85 -5.81 7.04
C LYS A 22 -5.60 -4.95 6.03
N PHE A 23 -5.32 -3.65 6.00
CA PHE A 23 -5.95 -2.67 5.11
C PHE A 23 -4.89 -1.74 4.49
N PRO A 24 -4.07 -2.26 3.56
CA PRO A 24 -2.93 -1.53 2.99
C PRO A 24 -3.33 -0.49 1.92
N THR A 25 -4.62 -0.18 1.80
CA THR A 25 -5.20 0.69 0.78
C THR A 25 -5.88 1.88 1.44
N CYS A 26 -5.86 3.05 0.80
CA CYS A 26 -6.65 4.20 1.26
C CYS A 26 -8.14 3.99 1.03
N THR A 27 -8.99 4.74 1.73
CA THR A 27 -10.46 4.70 1.54
C THR A 27 -10.88 4.91 0.08
N THR A 28 -10.12 5.72 -0.67
CA THR A 28 -10.36 5.94 -2.11
C THR A 28 -10.06 4.69 -2.94
N CYS A 29 -9.00 3.93 -2.63
CA CYS A 29 -8.63 2.72 -3.37
C CYS A 29 -9.28 1.44 -2.83
N GLY A 30 -9.62 1.39 -1.54
CA GLY A 30 -10.19 0.22 -0.86
C GLY A 30 -11.72 0.29 -0.70
N GLY A 31 -12.30 1.51 -0.63
CA GLY A 31 -13.75 1.72 -0.58
C GLY A 31 -14.39 1.77 -1.97
N ALA A 32 -13.62 2.09 -3.01
CA ALA A 32 -14.05 2.00 -4.39
C ALA A 32 -13.46 0.76 -5.05
N CYS A 33 -14.15 -0.37 -4.89
CA CYS A 33 -14.14 -1.43 -5.89
C CYS A 33 -14.74 -0.94 -7.25
N SER A 34 -15.18 0.32 -7.34
CA SER A 34 -15.73 0.93 -8.56
C SER A 34 -14.63 1.55 -9.44
N MET A 35 -14.14 0.72 -10.35
CA MET A 35 -14.24 1.02 -11.78
C MET A 35 -13.52 2.28 -12.30
N THR A 36 -12.57 2.88 -11.58
CA THR A 36 -11.83 4.07 -12.07
C THR A 36 -10.32 3.94 -11.89
N VAL A 37 -9.84 3.32 -10.81
CA VAL A 37 -8.41 2.99 -10.66
C VAL A 37 -7.96 1.81 -11.52
N ARG A 38 -8.90 1.01 -12.04
CA ARG A 38 -8.62 -0.06 -13.03
C ARG A 38 -8.41 0.46 -14.45
N PHE A 39 -8.76 1.71 -14.76
CA PHE A 39 -8.76 2.23 -16.13
C PHE A 39 -7.58 3.14 -16.47
N SER A 40 -6.66 3.40 -15.53
CA SER A 40 -5.29 3.75 -15.92
C SER A 40 -4.60 2.47 -16.39
N SER A 41 -5.00 2.10 -17.60
CA SER A 41 -4.59 0.94 -18.38
C SER A 41 -3.08 0.94 -18.55
N THR A 42 -2.42 -0.02 -17.91
CA THR A 42 -1.34 -0.84 -18.48
C THR A 42 -0.98 -1.89 -17.44
N GLU A 43 -0.71 -3.10 -17.92
CA GLU A 43 -0.60 -4.35 -17.16
C GLU A 43 0.64 -4.45 -16.24
N ASP A 44 1.20 -3.31 -15.85
CA ASP A 44 2.37 -3.11 -14.97
C ASP A 44 1.98 -2.19 -13.80
N ALA A 45 0.94 -2.54 -13.05
CA ALA A 45 0.54 -1.75 -11.87
C ALA A 45 1.60 -1.86 -10.76
N ALA A 46 2.68 -1.09 -10.91
CA ALA A 46 3.71 -0.90 -9.92
C ALA A 46 3.05 -0.57 -8.59
N SER A 47 3.10 -1.54 -7.68
CA SER A 47 2.50 -1.40 -6.37
C SER A 47 3.51 -0.78 -5.41
N TYR A 48 3.06 -0.03 -4.41
CA TYR A 48 3.93 0.71 -3.51
C TYR A 48 3.98 0.02 -2.14
N CYS A 49 5.17 -0.25 -1.62
CA CYS A 49 5.33 -0.82 -0.30
C CYS A 49 4.55 -0.02 0.75
N HIS A 50 3.69 -0.69 1.50
CA HIS A 50 2.85 -0.04 2.50
C HIS A 50 3.65 0.59 3.65
N LYS A 51 4.90 0.16 3.87
CA LYS A 51 5.78 0.71 4.90
C LYS A 51 6.65 1.86 4.40
N CYS A 52 7.30 1.71 3.24
CA CYS A 52 8.27 2.70 2.75
C CYS A 52 7.79 3.53 1.53
N GLY A 53 6.69 3.15 0.89
CA GLY A 53 6.14 3.85 -0.28
C GLY A 53 6.92 3.61 -1.58
N GLU A 54 7.96 2.79 -1.56
CA GLU A 54 8.76 2.45 -2.73
C GLU A 54 8.03 1.47 -3.65
N SER A 55 8.17 1.64 -4.96
CA SER A 55 7.63 0.71 -5.96
C SER A 55 8.24 -0.67 -5.78
N ALA A 56 7.41 -1.68 -5.55
CA ALA A 56 7.82 -3.05 -5.33
C ALA A 56 6.76 -4.02 -5.85
N TYR A 57 7.19 -5.24 -6.18
CA TYR A 57 6.28 -6.35 -6.43
C TYR A 57 5.67 -6.80 -5.10
N ILE A 58 4.49 -6.27 -4.81
CA ILE A 58 3.73 -6.58 -3.60
C ILE A 58 2.32 -7.03 -3.99
N SER A 59 1.59 -7.57 -3.03
CA SER A 59 0.20 -7.97 -3.22
C SER A 59 -0.65 -7.52 -2.04
N THR A 60 -1.97 -7.55 -2.16
CA THR A 60 -2.87 -7.25 -1.02
C THR A 60 -2.61 -8.15 0.19
N SER A 61 -2.26 -9.43 -0.03
CA SER A 61 -1.85 -10.35 1.04
C SER A 61 -0.45 -10.07 1.59
N ASN A 62 0.41 -9.42 0.81
CA ASN A 62 1.80 -9.12 1.16
C ASN A 62 2.13 -7.67 0.78
N PRO A 63 1.67 -6.68 1.56
CA PRO A 63 1.75 -5.27 1.16
C PRO A 63 3.12 -4.63 1.40
N LEU A 64 4.16 -5.43 1.65
CA LEU A 64 5.50 -4.96 1.99
C LEU A 64 6.50 -5.42 0.94
N CYS A 65 7.46 -4.56 0.59
CA CYS A 65 8.61 -4.95 -0.22
C CYS A 65 9.48 -5.97 0.54
N ASP A 66 10.30 -6.71 -0.19
CA ASP A 66 11.18 -7.74 0.37
C ASP A 66 12.09 -7.20 1.48
N THR A 67 12.64 -6.00 1.30
CA THR A 67 13.46 -5.30 2.31
C THR A 67 12.68 -5.05 3.60
N CYS A 68 11.47 -4.49 3.49
CA CYS A 68 10.62 -4.22 4.64
C CYS A 68 10.12 -5.49 5.34
N ARG A 69 9.95 -6.57 4.56
CA ARG A 69 9.60 -7.90 5.06
C ARG A 69 10.75 -8.51 5.85
N LYS A 70 11.99 -8.41 5.36
CA LYS A 70 13.20 -8.87 6.06
C LYS A 70 13.47 -8.10 7.36
N MET A 71 13.14 -6.82 7.42
CA MET A 71 13.26 -6.00 8.64
C MET A 71 12.16 -6.24 9.70
N ALA A 72 11.13 -7.04 9.38
CA ALA A 72 10.04 -7.35 10.31
C ALA A 72 10.27 -8.66 11.08
N ASN A 73 11.35 -9.38 10.79
CA ASN A 73 11.81 -10.59 11.47
C ASN A 73 13.11 -10.30 12.23
#